data_AF-A0AA96NVJ9-F1
#
_entry.id   AF-A0AA96NVJ9-F1
#
_cell.length_a   1.000
_cell.length_b   1.000
_cell.length_c   1.000
_cell.angle_alpha   90.00
_cell.angle_beta   90.00
_cell.angle_gamma   90.00
#
_symmetry.space_group_name_H-M   'P 1'
#
loop_
_entity.id
_entity.type
_entity.pdbx_description
1 polymer ?
#
loop_
_entity_poly.entity_id
_entity_poly.type
_entity_poly.pdbx_seq_one_letter_code
_entity_poly.pdbx_strand_id
1 'polypeptide(L)'
;MNHNKHYGTIAHWFGEMSRGSIICDESSQRIFANRQSLHPDYQEPETGHRVSFQIETENNRAVARDVERVNPGYKNNDSAVITLTDWDWSKNGGYGMDVSNEGQPVFVLGQFLADQTRTPRAGDRLEGTLRRHPNGQWLLVNAVIRSTPESEPEPESIHAASAQKAQGQTVHFFRPEHGPKVEVKIKQPLVAETRYPAPKSAQKNLLPPNQVMSGTITTWDDAKGYGFIRFGDESQNIFFHISAYHYNTCRPQTGQRVSFYCNRPIEGNRQQAVKVVRLGDEAFLFDELPPDYNRLNIDMQALLINSVIAVVFLTVVAVLSNKLFFIYVLISIAAFILYQQDKQTAMESARKIRRKNEYQNRIPENKLHAFSLLGGWPGALVARAAFRHKTKKVPFVQIFWLTVAINVAITYALLIHYADNPLTNFLKN
;
A
#
# COMPACT_ATOMS: atom_id res chain seq x y z
N MET A 1 -15.32 -31.87 0.19
CA MET A 1 -15.71 -30.71 -0.65
C MET A 1 -14.75 -29.57 -0.35
N ASN A 2 -13.70 -29.42 -1.16
CA ASN A 2 -12.65 -28.43 -0.96
C ASN A 2 -13.20 -27.03 -1.26
N HIS A 3 -13.50 -26.27 -0.21
CA HIS A 3 -13.77 -24.84 -0.33
C HIS A 3 -12.45 -24.14 -0.66
N ASN A 4 -12.48 -23.17 -1.57
CA ASN A 4 -11.32 -22.38 -2.01
C ASN A 4 -10.63 -21.70 -0.81
N LYS A 5 -9.70 -22.40 -0.16
CA LYS A 5 -8.78 -21.80 0.83
C LYS A 5 -7.75 -20.98 0.05
N HIS A 6 -7.69 -19.70 0.36
CA HIS A 6 -6.67 -18.77 -0.12
C HIS A 6 -5.60 -18.59 0.95
N TYR A 7 -4.41 -18.20 0.53
CA TYR A 7 -3.28 -17.92 1.41
C TYR A 7 -2.88 -16.46 1.33
N GLY A 8 -2.35 -15.94 2.43
CA GLY A 8 -1.91 -14.56 2.48
C GLY A 8 -1.11 -14.23 3.72
N THR A 9 -0.79 -12.95 3.85
CA THR A 9 -0.06 -12.40 5.00
C THR A 9 -0.86 -11.26 5.61
N ILE A 10 -0.98 -11.24 6.94
CA ILE A 10 -1.61 -10.12 7.66
C ILE A 10 -0.75 -8.87 7.43
N ALA A 11 -1.29 -7.91 6.69
CA ALA A 11 -0.58 -6.71 6.32
C ALA A 11 -0.56 -5.68 7.44
N HIS A 12 -1.70 -5.54 8.14
CA HIS A 12 -1.87 -4.67 9.31
C HIS A 12 -2.95 -5.28 10.20
N TRP A 13 -2.71 -5.36 11.50
CA TRP A 13 -3.71 -5.73 12.50
C TRP A 13 -3.75 -4.70 13.63
N PHE A 14 -4.94 -4.23 13.96
CA PHE A 14 -5.20 -3.20 14.96
C PHE A 14 -5.95 -3.83 16.12
N GLY A 15 -5.23 -4.18 17.19
CA GLY A 15 -5.78 -4.92 18.34
C GLY A 15 -7.00 -4.26 18.98
N GLU A 16 -6.93 -2.95 19.23
CA GLU A 16 -8.00 -2.17 19.86
C GLU A 16 -9.30 -2.20 19.05
N MET A 17 -9.19 -2.19 17.72
CA MET A 17 -10.34 -2.26 16.83
C MET A 17 -10.75 -3.70 16.48
N SER A 18 -9.94 -4.69 16.89
CA SER A 18 -10.14 -6.11 16.57
C SER A 18 -10.34 -6.34 15.07
N ARG A 19 -9.60 -5.59 14.24
CA ARG A 19 -9.75 -5.49 12.78
C ARG A 19 -8.40 -5.31 12.11
N GLY A 20 -8.32 -5.72 10.85
CA GLY A 20 -7.10 -5.64 10.06
C GLY A 20 -7.32 -5.89 8.57
N SER A 21 -6.21 -6.09 7.86
CA SER A 21 -6.20 -6.43 6.44
C SER A 21 -5.18 -7.52 6.15
N ILE A 22 -5.55 -8.44 5.26
CA ILE A 22 -4.72 -9.57 4.78
C ILE A 22 -4.40 -9.30 3.31
N ILE A 23 -3.13 -9.38 2.91
CA ILE A 23 -2.75 -9.38 1.50
C ILE A 23 -2.81 -10.82 1.01
N CYS A 24 -3.68 -11.10 0.04
CA CYS A 24 -3.81 -12.41 -0.58
C CYS A 24 -2.63 -12.67 -1.54
N ASP A 25 -2.00 -13.84 -1.47
CA ASP A 25 -0.83 -14.19 -2.28
C ASP A 25 -1.18 -14.27 -3.78
N GLU A 26 -2.34 -14.82 -4.12
CA GLU A 26 -2.78 -15.02 -5.51
C GLU A 26 -3.19 -13.73 -6.21
N SER A 27 -3.96 -12.89 -5.52
CA SER A 27 -4.57 -11.69 -6.11
C SER A 27 -3.83 -10.40 -5.75
N SER A 28 -2.92 -10.45 -4.76
CA SER A 28 -2.27 -9.30 -4.11
C SER A 28 -3.26 -8.24 -3.59
N GLN A 29 -4.54 -8.58 -3.46
CA GLN A 29 -5.56 -7.67 -2.94
C GLN A 29 -5.56 -7.68 -1.41
N ARG A 30 -5.89 -6.53 -0.82
CA ARG A 30 -6.17 -6.43 0.61
C ARG A 30 -7.59 -6.87 0.89
N ILE A 31 -7.71 -7.97 1.63
CA ILE A 31 -8.95 -8.52 2.12
C ILE A 31 -9.15 -8.06 3.56
N PHE A 32 -10.35 -7.60 3.88
CA PHE A 32 -10.68 -7.17 5.23
C PHE A 32 -10.82 -8.38 6.16
N ALA A 33 -10.29 -8.27 7.37
CA ALA A 33 -10.47 -9.27 8.41
C ALA A 33 -10.84 -8.59 9.74
N ASN A 34 -11.73 -9.20 10.50
CA ASN A 34 -12.08 -8.78 11.85
C ASN A 34 -11.99 -9.97 12.81
N ARG A 35 -12.24 -9.75 14.10
CA ARG A 35 -12.20 -10.84 15.10
C ARG A 35 -13.21 -11.96 14.82
N GLN A 36 -14.34 -11.68 14.19
CA GLN A 36 -15.31 -12.72 13.78
C GLN A 36 -14.84 -13.52 12.56
N SER A 37 -13.84 -13.02 11.82
CA SER A 37 -13.20 -13.73 10.73
C SER A 37 -12.20 -14.78 11.20
N LEU A 38 -11.70 -14.70 12.42
CA LEU A 38 -10.63 -15.57 12.92
C LEU A 38 -11.16 -16.94 13.32
N HIS A 39 -10.39 -17.99 13.04
CA HIS A 39 -10.64 -19.32 13.59
C HIS A 39 -10.53 -19.27 15.14
N PRO A 40 -11.34 -20.02 15.91
CA PRO A 40 -11.32 -20.01 17.38
C PRO A 40 -9.94 -20.21 18.03
N ASP A 41 -9.09 -20.99 17.37
CA ASP A 41 -7.73 -21.32 17.83
C ASP A 41 -6.70 -20.22 17.52
N TYR A 42 -7.07 -19.18 16.76
CA TYR A 42 -6.19 -18.09 16.36
C TYR A 42 -6.66 -16.76 16.94
N GLN A 43 -6.31 -16.53 18.22
CA GLN A 43 -6.81 -15.39 18.99
C GLN A 43 -5.94 -14.14 18.92
N GLU A 44 -4.66 -14.29 18.57
CA GLU A 44 -3.64 -13.22 18.57
C GLU A 44 -3.02 -13.03 17.18
N PRO A 45 -3.77 -12.43 16.24
CA PRO A 45 -3.22 -12.09 14.95
C PRO A 45 -2.25 -10.91 15.03
N GLU A 46 -1.09 -11.09 14.41
CA GLU A 46 -0.07 -10.06 14.30
C GLU A 46 0.26 -9.73 12.85
N THR A 47 0.74 -8.52 12.63
CA THR A 47 1.19 -8.10 11.30
C THR A 47 2.43 -8.87 10.88
N GLY A 48 2.35 -9.57 9.77
CA GLY A 48 3.38 -10.46 9.24
C GLY A 48 3.06 -11.94 9.39
N HIS A 49 2.05 -12.32 10.18
CA HIS A 49 1.60 -13.71 10.24
C HIS A 49 1.09 -14.19 8.88
N ARG A 50 1.50 -15.39 8.50
CA ARG A 50 0.96 -16.13 7.36
C ARG A 50 -0.35 -16.79 7.79
N VAL A 51 -1.34 -16.74 6.91
CA VAL A 51 -2.70 -17.20 7.21
C VAL A 51 -3.34 -17.87 6.00
N SER A 52 -4.23 -18.82 6.26
CA SER A 52 -5.19 -19.35 5.29
C SER A 52 -6.58 -18.86 5.63
N PHE A 53 -7.40 -18.59 4.61
CA PHE A 53 -8.73 -18.03 4.80
C PHE A 53 -9.60 -18.27 3.57
N GLN A 54 -10.91 -18.12 3.74
CA GLN A 54 -11.88 -18.12 2.65
C GLN A 54 -12.28 -16.67 2.33
N ILE A 55 -12.56 -16.37 1.07
CA ILE A 55 -13.00 -15.03 0.64
C ILE A 55 -14.51 -15.06 0.42
N GLU A 56 -15.24 -14.24 1.16
CA GLU A 56 -16.66 -13.98 0.95
C GLU A 56 -16.90 -12.51 0.59
N THR A 57 -18.00 -12.23 -0.10
CA THR A 57 -18.43 -10.86 -0.40
C THR A 57 -19.61 -10.49 0.49
N GLU A 58 -19.39 -9.57 1.42
CA GLU A 58 -20.42 -9.05 2.33
C GLU A 58 -20.59 -7.55 2.08
N ASN A 59 -21.81 -7.08 1.80
CA ASN A 59 -22.10 -5.67 1.50
C ASN A 59 -21.19 -5.06 0.41
N ASN A 60 -20.91 -5.81 -0.65
CA ASN A 60 -20.02 -5.41 -1.75
C ASN A 60 -18.54 -5.19 -1.32
N ARG A 61 -18.14 -5.76 -0.19
CA ARG A 61 -16.77 -5.77 0.35
C ARG A 61 -16.26 -7.21 0.45
N ALA A 62 -15.00 -7.43 0.06
CA ALA A 62 -14.35 -8.73 0.26
C ALA A 62 -13.90 -8.89 1.72
N VAL A 63 -14.42 -9.92 2.38
CA VAL A 63 -14.17 -10.22 3.80
C VAL A 63 -13.57 -11.62 3.91
N ALA A 64 -12.53 -11.76 4.72
CA ALA A 64 -11.94 -13.04 5.04
C ALA A 64 -12.83 -13.77 6.06
N ARG A 65 -13.00 -15.08 5.90
CA ARG A 65 -13.63 -15.98 6.87
C ARG A 65 -12.68 -17.12 7.19
N ASP A 66 -12.87 -17.69 8.37
CA ASP A 66 -12.13 -18.88 8.80
C ASP A 66 -10.60 -18.69 8.70
N VAL A 67 -10.13 -17.55 9.21
CA VAL A 67 -8.73 -17.15 9.14
C VAL A 67 -7.95 -17.98 10.16
N GLU A 68 -7.15 -18.91 9.66
CA GLU A 68 -6.26 -19.78 10.43
C GLU A 68 -4.82 -19.31 10.27
N ARG A 69 -4.01 -19.43 11.33
CA ARG A 69 -2.56 -19.20 11.23
C ARG A 69 -1.93 -20.35 10.45
N VAL A 70 -1.26 -20.00 9.36
CA VAL A 70 -0.42 -20.94 8.62
C VAL A 70 1.00 -20.71 9.09
N ASN A 71 1.56 -21.67 9.84
CA ASN A 71 2.96 -21.59 10.21
C ASN A 71 3.80 -21.54 8.93
N PRO A 72 4.69 -20.56 8.80
CA PRO A 72 5.58 -20.48 7.65
C PRO A 72 6.49 -21.70 7.77
N GLY A 73 6.19 -22.76 7.03
CA GLY A 73 6.98 -23.99 7.05
C GLY A 73 8.47 -23.69 6.94
N TYR A 74 9.28 -24.60 7.47
CA TYR A 74 10.72 -24.45 7.60
C TYR A 74 11.41 -23.84 6.36
N LYS A 75 12.35 -22.93 6.58
CA LYS A 75 13.30 -22.50 5.53
C LYS A 75 14.68 -23.06 5.81
N ASN A 76 15.46 -23.14 4.73
CA ASN A 76 16.84 -23.57 4.81
C ASN A 76 17.66 -22.53 5.59
N ASN A 77 18.44 -22.99 6.56
CA ASN A 77 19.23 -22.20 7.52
C ASN A 77 18.43 -21.46 8.62
N ASP A 78 17.14 -21.75 8.82
CA ASP A 78 16.41 -21.24 9.99
C ASP A 78 16.90 -21.93 11.27
N SER A 79 16.97 -21.21 12.38
CA SER A 79 17.15 -21.84 13.70
C SER A 79 15.82 -22.43 14.18
N ALA A 80 15.83 -23.66 14.68
CA ALA A 80 14.66 -24.33 15.20
C ALA A 80 14.96 -25.08 16.49
N VAL A 81 13.93 -25.18 17.34
CA VAL A 81 13.95 -25.98 18.56
C VAL A 81 12.93 -27.10 18.39
N ILE A 82 13.38 -28.34 18.48
CA ILE A 82 12.52 -29.52 18.38
C ILE A 82 12.51 -30.28 19.70
N THR A 83 11.37 -30.86 20.04
CA THR A 83 11.28 -31.86 21.10
C THR A 83 11.47 -33.22 20.47
N LEU A 84 12.51 -33.96 20.90
CA LEU A 84 12.82 -35.27 20.35
C LEU A 84 11.67 -36.25 20.64
N THR A 85 11.14 -36.87 19.60
CA THR A 85 10.07 -37.87 19.73
C THR A 85 10.66 -39.25 19.96
N ASP A 86 11.67 -39.63 19.16
CA ASP A 86 12.33 -40.93 19.27
C ASP A 86 13.78 -40.86 18.74
N TRP A 87 14.61 -41.79 19.21
CA TRP A 87 16.01 -41.95 18.79
C TRP A 87 16.37 -43.41 18.50
N ASP A 88 16.66 -43.72 17.24
CA ASP A 88 17.09 -45.04 16.78
C ASP A 88 18.62 -45.18 16.92
N TRP A 89 19.03 -45.98 17.91
CA TRP A 89 20.44 -46.26 18.20
C TRP A 89 21.17 -46.96 17.06
N SER A 90 20.49 -47.81 16.29
CA SER A 90 21.11 -48.56 15.20
C SER A 90 21.48 -47.68 14.01
N LYS A 91 20.75 -46.57 13.82
CA LYS A 91 20.96 -45.60 12.75
C LYS A 91 21.68 -44.33 13.21
N ASN A 92 21.97 -44.23 14.50
CA ASN A 92 22.54 -43.05 15.13
C ASN A 92 21.75 -41.78 14.74
N GLY A 93 20.43 -41.84 14.86
CA GLY A 93 19.57 -40.74 14.42
C GLY A 93 18.15 -40.86 14.96
N GLY A 94 17.45 -39.74 14.98
CA GLY A 94 16.09 -39.64 15.49
C GLY A 94 15.31 -38.56 14.78
N TYR A 95 14.10 -38.33 15.25
CA TYR A 95 13.26 -37.24 14.78
C TYR A 95 12.52 -36.58 15.94
N GLY A 96 12.18 -35.32 15.73
CA GLY A 96 11.41 -34.53 16.68
C GLY A 96 10.43 -33.61 15.99
N MET A 97 9.60 -32.98 16.79
CA MET A 97 8.58 -32.05 16.35
C MET A 97 8.90 -30.66 16.89
N ASP A 98 8.76 -29.64 16.04
CA ASP A 98 8.76 -28.24 16.48
C ASP A 98 7.35 -27.84 16.85
N VAL A 99 7.19 -27.25 18.04
CA VAL A 99 5.93 -26.69 18.52
C VAL A 99 5.43 -25.57 17.58
N SER A 100 6.36 -24.90 16.89
CA SER A 100 6.08 -23.81 15.96
C SER A 100 5.68 -24.28 14.56
N ASN A 101 5.83 -25.57 14.23
CA ASN A 101 5.55 -26.14 12.91
C ASN A 101 4.97 -27.57 13.05
N GLU A 102 3.81 -27.66 13.72
CA GLU A 102 3.12 -28.94 13.91
C GLU A 102 2.86 -29.65 12.57
N GLY A 103 3.31 -30.91 12.47
CA GLY A 103 3.05 -31.79 11.32
C GLY A 103 4.21 -32.04 10.35
N GLN A 104 5.36 -31.37 10.51
CA GLN A 104 6.58 -31.69 9.74
C GLN A 104 7.68 -32.24 10.65
N PRO A 105 8.01 -33.55 10.58
CA PRO A 105 9.09 -34.10 11.39
C PRO A 105 10.44 -33.56 10.93
N VAL A 106 11.25 -33.15 11.90
CA VAL A 106 12.65 -32.77 11.68
C VAL A 106 13.55 -33.88 12.18
N PHE A 107 14.45 -34.32 11.32
CA PHE A 107 15.37 -35.40 11.60
C PHE A 107 16.69 -34.85 12.17
N VAL A 108 17.26 -35.55 13.14
CA VAL A 108 18.60 -35.30 13.68
C VAL A 108 19.43 -36.56 13.46
N LEU A 109 20.67 -36.40 13.01
CA LEU A 109 21.66 -37.48 13.01
C LEU A 109 22.73 -37.17 14.07
N GLY A 110 23.27 -38.21 14.70
CA GLY A 110 24.27 -38.08 15.77
C GLY A 110 25.52 -37.32 15.32
N GLN A 111 25.90 -37.43 14.04
CA GLN A 111 27.02 -36.68 13.46
C GLN A 111 26.83 -35.15 13.47
N PHE A 112 25.59 -34.68 13.63
CA PHE A 112 25.24 -33.26 13.64
C PHE A 112 24.94 -32.73 15.04
N LEU A 113 25.13 -33.54 16.09
CA LEU A 113 25.12 -33.08 17.46
C LEU A 113 26.39 -32.28 17.76
N ALA A 114 26.24 -31.12 18.39
CA ALA A 114 27.35 -30.29 18.82
C ALA A 114 28.13 -30.94 19.99
N ASP A 115 27.43 -31.72 20.82
CA ASP A 115 28.01 -32.53 21.88
C ASP A 115 27.87 -34.02 21.53
N GLN A 116 29.00 -34.68 21.30
CA GLN A 116 29.06 -36.12 20.98
C GLN A 116 29.21 -37.01 22.22
N THR A 117 29.34 -36.41 23.41
CA THR A 117 29.55 -37.17 24.67
C THR A 117 28.24 -37.66 25.27
N ARG A 118 27.11 -37.11 24.82
CA ARG A 118 25.77 -37.44 25.29
C ARG A 118 24.86 -37.87 24.15
N THR A 119 24.17 -39.00 24.34
CA THR A 119 23.09 -39.44 23.43
C THR A 119 21.77 -38.73 23.79
N PRO A 120 21.08 -38.13 22.81
CA PRO A 120 19.74 -37.56 23.02
C PRO A 120 18.72 -38.61 23.46
N ARG A 121 17.79 -38.23 24.33
CA ARG A 121 16.66 -39.07 24.76
C ARG A 121 15.34 -38.50 24.29
N ALA A 122 14.33 -39.35 24.10
CA ALA A 122 12.97 -38.89 23.83
C ALA A 122 12.53 -37.90 24.92
N GLY A 123 12.00 -36.75 24.50
CA GLY A 123 11.67 -35.62 25.38
C GLY A 123 12.75 -34.54 25.51
N ASP A 124 14.01 -34.81 25.10
CA ASP A 124 15.05 -33.79 25.08
C ASP A 124 14.71 -32.67 24.08
N ARG A 125 15.00 -31.42 24.44
CA ARG A 125 14.87 -30.27 23.54
C ARG A 125 16.20 -30.04 22.81
N LEU A 126 16.17 -30.13 21.49
CA LEU A 126 17.32 -29.89 20.63
C LEU A 126 17.13 -28.58 19.89
N GLU A 127 18.12 -27.69 19.97
CA GLU A 127 18.18 -26.46 19.20
C GLU A 127 19.27 -26.57 18.14
N GLY A 128 18.97 -26.19 16.90
CA GLY A 128 19.97 -26.18 15.83
C GLY A 128 19.49 -25.43 14.61
N THR A 129 20.21 -25.59 13.51
CA THR A 129 19.91 -24.95 12.23
C THR A 129 19.27 -25.96 11.28
N LEU A 130 18.20 -25.59 10.60
CA LEU A 130 17.51 -26.46 9.67
C LEU A 130 18.20 -26.49 8.31
N ARG A 131 18.31 -27.69 7.74
CA ARG A 131 18.71 -27.92 6.36
C ARG A 131 17.77 -28.86 5.64
N ARG A 132 17.50 -28.55 4.37
CA ARG A 132 16.70 -29.44 3.52
C ARG A 132 17.59 -30.52 2.92
N HIS A 133 17.31 -31.77 3.22
CA HIS A 133 18.00 -32.91 2.63
C HIS A 133 17.47 -33.18 1.20
N PRO A 134 18.27 -33.74 0.27
CA PRO A 134 17.82 -34.01 -1.10
C PRO A 134 16.58 -34.89 -1.24
N ASN A 135 16.29 -35.74 -0.25
CA ASN A 135 15.07 -36.56 -0.19
C ASN A 135 13.81 -35.76 0.22
N GLY A 136 13.93 -34.45 0.43
CA GLY A 136 12.83 -33.56 0.79
C GLY A 136 12.57 -33.42 2.30
N GLN A 137 13.24 -34.21 3.15
CA GLN A 137 13.09 -34.14 4.61
C GLN A 137 13.91 -33.00 5.22
N TRP A 138 13.46 -32.51 6.38
CA TRP A 138 14.16 -31.50 7.15
C TRP A 138 15.14 -32.13 8.12
N LEU A 139 16.34 -31.58 8.17
CA LEU A 139 17.42 -32.05 9.01
C LEU A 139 17.87 -30.93 9.94
N LEU A 140 18.00 -31.19 11.23
CA LEU A 140 18.58 -30.24 12.17
C LEU A 140 20.09 -30.50 12.28
N VAL A 141 20.88 -29.48 11.93
CA VAL A 141 22.34 -29.49 12.00
C VAL A 141 22.84 -28.59 13.14
N ASN A 142 24.05 -28.88 13.65
CA ASN A 142 24.63 -28.20 14.81
C ASN A 142 23.70 -28.24 16.03
N ALA A 143 23.10 -29.39 16.28
CA ALA A 143 22.07 -29.58 17.29
C ALA A 143 22.68 -29.62 18.70
N VAL A 144 22.21 -28.73 19.58
CA VAL A 144 22.60 -28.62 20.99
C VAL A 144 21.44 -29.11 21.86
N ILE A 145 21.73 -30.00 22.81
CA ILE A 145 20.72 -30.47 23.78
C ILE A 145 20.57 -29.42 24.87
N ARG A 146 19.40 -28.78 24.97
CA ARG A 146 19.06 -27.92 26.11
C ARG A 146 18.40 -28.77 27.20
N SER A 147 19.06 -28.89 28.34
CA SER A 147 18.39 -29.31 29.57
C SER A 147 17.39 -28.24 29.99
N THR A 148 16.15 -28.64 30.28
CA THR A 148 15.22 -27.85 31.10
C THR A 148 15.96 -27.43 32.36
N PRO A 149 15.97 -26.15 32.77
CA PRO A 149 16.55 -25.79 34.06
C PRO A 149 15.80 -26.56 35.14
N GLU A 150 16.51 -27.49 35.75
CA GLU A 150 16.18 -28.09 37.03
C GLU A 150 15.90 -26.94 37.99
N SER A 151 14.73 -27.00 38.63
CA SER A 151 14.18 -26.05 39.59
C SER A 151 15.24 -25.22 40.33
N GLU A 152 15.17 -23.89 40.19
CA GLU A 152 15.90 -22.95 41.05
C GLU A 152 15.71 -23.37 42.53
N PRO A 153 16.77 -23.61 43.31
CA PRO A 153 16.62 -23.66 44.75
C PRO A 153 16.26 -22.24 45.22
N GLU A 154 15.26 -22.16 46.09
CA GLU A 154 14.80 -20.91 46.73
C GLU A 154 16.00 -20.07 47.20
N PRO A 155 16.00 -18.74 46.99
CA PRO A 155 17.06 -17.91 47.53
C PRO A 155 16.88 -17.83 49.04
N GLU A 156 17.73 -18.57 49.76
CA GLU A 156 18.00 -18.31 51.17
C GLU A 156 18.40 -16.84 51.35
N SER A 157 17.71 -16.24 52.30
CA SER A 157 17.88 -14.85 52.68
C SER A 157 19.18 -14.62 53.47
N ILE A 158 19.53 -13.33 53.54
CA ILE A 158 20.39 -12.63 54.51
C ILE A 158 21.93 -12.73 54.38
N HIS A 159 22.60 -11.66 53.92
CA HIS A 159 23.05 -10.53 54.77
C HIS A 159 23.91 -9.51 54.01
N ALA A 160 23.76 -8.25 54.42
CA ALA A 160 24.46 -7.06 53.94
C ALA A 160 25.95 -7.02 54.33
N ALA A 161 26.79 -6.46 53.45
CA ALA A 161 27.99 -5.72 53.85
C ALA A 161 28.47 -4.75 52.74
N SER A 162 28.21 -3.47 53.00
CA SER A 162 29.18 -2.36 52.95
C SER A 162 29.91 -1.99 51.66
N ALA A 163 29.63 -0.77 51.22
CA ALA A 163 30.38 0.04 50.29
C ALA A 163 31.86 0.23 50.69
N GLN A 164 32.76 0.18 49.71
CA GLN A 164 34.03 0.91 49.75
C GLN A 164 34.49 1.31 48.34
N LYS A 165 35.17 2.45 48.32
CA LYS A 165 35.49 3.34 47.20
C LYS A 165 37.03 3.39 47.09
N ALA A 166 37.61 3.12 45.93
CA ALA A 166 39.00 3.47 45.58
C ALA A 166 39.16 3.34 44.05
N GLN A 167 39.34 4.44 43.31
CA GLN A 167 40.60 5.11 42.96
C GLN A 167 41.37 4.43 41.82
N GLY A 168 41.66 5.22 40.79
CA GLY A 168 42.07 4.78 39.46
C GLY A 168 43.53 4.41 39.31
N GLN A 169 43.82 3.86 38.13
CA GLN A 169 45.17 3.63 37.66
C GLN A 169 45.24 3.89 36.15
N THR A 170 46.01 4.92 35.80
CA THR A 170 46.45 5.28 34.46
C THR A 170 47.60 4.36 34.06
N VAL A 171 47.57 3.78 32.86
CA VAL A 171 48.71 3.08 32.27
C VAL A 171 49.12 3.78 30.98
N HIS A 172 50.38 4.23 30.96
CA HIS A 172 51.08 4.88 29.86
C HIS A 172 51.33 3.91 28.70
N PHE A 173 51.22 4.40 27.45
CA PHE A 173 51.96 3.81 26.34
C PHE A 173 52.70 4.86 25.50
N PHE A 174 53.92 4.45 25.15
CA PHE A 174 55.09 5.14 24.61
C PHE A 174 54.91 5.78 23.22
N ARG A 175 55.66 6.86 22.98
CA ARG A 175 55.97 7.46 21.67
C ARG A 175 57.44 7.15 21.33
N PRO A 176 57.76 6.77 20.09
CA PRO A 176 59.11 6.97 19.54
C PRO A 176 59.13 8.11 18.51
N GLU A 177 60.22 8.86 18.53
CA GLU A 177 60.55 9.97 17.63
C GLU A 177 61.46 9.52 16.46
N HIS A 178 61.41 10.30 15.35
CA HIS A 178 62.38 10.48 14.25
C HIS A 178 62.17 9.75 12.89
N GLY A 179 61.88 10.56 11.86
CA GLY A 179 61.92 10.26 10.41
C GLY A 179 61.40 11.47 9.58
N PRO A 180 61.92 11.79 8.37
CA PRO A 180 62.13 13.16 7.90
C PRO A 180 60.89 13.91 7.38
N LYS A 181 60.95 15.25 7.49
CA LYS A 181 59.97 16.21 6.95
C LYS A 181 60.03 16.23 5.43
N VAL A 182 58.94 15.83 4.77
CA VAL A 182 58.66 16.14 3.37
C VAL A 182 57.49 17.13 3.34
N GLU A 183 57.78 18.37 2.98
CA GLU A 183 56.81 19.44 2.85
C GLU A 183 56.15 19.36 1.46
N VAL A 184 54.95 18.76 1.40
CA VAL A 184 54.13 18.75 0.18
C VAL A 184 52.96 19.72 0.36
N LYS A 185 53.05 20.85 -0.35
CA LYS A 185 52.03 21.89 -0.44
C LYS A 185 50.95 21.45 -1.44
N ILE A 186 49.88 20.81 -0.95
CA ILE A 186 48.68 20.52 -1.76
C ILE A 186 47.51 21.35 -1.25
N LYS A 187 46.85 22.01 -2.21
CA LYS A 187 45.70 22.91 -2.07
C LYS A 187 44.51 22.19 -1.42
N GLN A 188 43.89 22.88 -0.45
CA GLN A 188 42.55 22.72 0.14
C GLN A 188 41.80 21.39 -0.11
N PRO A 189 41.48 20.62 0.95
CA PRO A 189 40.47 19.57 0.84
C PRO A 189 39.05 20.12 1.01
N LEU A 190 38.20 19.62 0.12
CA LEU A 190 36.75 19.69 0.13
C LEU A 190 36.18 19.15 1.47
N VAL A 191 35.24 19.92 2.03
CA VAL A 191 34.38 19.70 3.21
C VAL A 191 34.34 18.26 3.73
N ALA A 192 34.90 18.05 4.92
CA ALA A 192 34.67 16.86 5.73
C ALA A 192 33.21 16.83 6.20
N GLU A 193 32.50 15.78 5.81
CA GLU A 193 31.18 15.42 6.31
C GLU A 193 31.31 15.11 7.82
N THR A 194 30.99 16.09 8.66
CA THR A 194 30.95 15.89 10.11
C THR A 194 29.86 14.88 10.42
N ARG A 195 30.25 13.61 10.63
CA ARG A 195 29.42 12.62 11.34
C ARG A 195 29.21 13.13 12.76
N TYR A 196 28.13 13.86 12.98
CA TYR A 196 27.60 14.08 14.31
C TYR A 196 27.09 12.72 14.83
N PRO A 197 27.55 12.24 16.00
CA PRO A 197 26.85 11.15 16.66
C PRO A 197 25.44 11.64 16.99
N ALA A 198 24.43 10.91 16.51
CA ALA A 198 23.04 11.23 16.75
C ALA A 198 22.81 11.42 18.26
N PRO A 199 22.25 12.56 18.72
CA PRO A 199 21.95 12.73 20.12
C PRO A 199 20.94 11.66 20.56
N LYS A 200 21.22 11.00 21.69
CA LYS A 200 20.42 9.95 22.34
C LYS A 200 19.03 10.41 22.83
N SER A 201 18.45 11.46 22.24
CA SER A 201 17.13 12.01 22.54
C SER A 201 16.05 11.70 21.50
N ALA A 202 16.39 11.05 20.37
CA ALA A 202 15.46 10.81 19.26
C ALA A 202 14.43 9.68 19.48
N GLN A 203 14.53 8.88 20.55
CA GLN A 203 13.64 7.74 20.80
C GLN A 203 12.29 8.11 21.45
N LYS A 204 12.05 9.38 21.82
CA LYS A 204 10.85 9.77 22.58
C LYS A 204 9.61 10.15 21.74
N ASN A 205 9.71 10.25 20.41
CA ASN A 205 8.64 10.75 19.54
C ASN A 205 8.17 9.74 18.47
N LEU A 206 8.31 8.44 18.72
CA LEU A 206 7.80 7.42 17.80
C LEU A 206 6.30 7.23 18.04
N LEU A 207 5.52 7.41 16.98
CA LEU A 207 4.09 7.16 17.00
C LEU A 207 3.84 5.64 17.03
N PRO A 208 2.82 5.18 17.78
CA PRO A 208 2.54 3.77 17.93
C PRO A 208 2.24 3.14 16.55
N PRO A 209 2.98 2.09 16.14
CA PRO A 209 2.70 1.38 14.91
C PRO A 209 1.39 0.61 15.05
N ASN A 210 0.64 0.47 13.96
CA ASN A 210 -0.60 -0.31 13.92
C ASN A 210 -1.65 0.10 14.97
N GLN A 211 -1.68 1.38 15.33
CA GLN A 211 -2.75 1.97 16.11
C GLN A 211 -3.47 3.02 15.27
N VAL A 212 -4.80 3.08 15.40
CA VAL A 212 -5.59 4.15 14.79
C VAL A 212 -5.61 5.32 15.75
N MET A 213 -5.21 6.47 15.23
CA MET A 213 -5.09 7.73 15.94
C MET A 213 -6.11 8.72 15.40
N SER A 214 -6.57 9.63 16.24
CA SER A 214 -7.45 10.72 15.83
C SER A 214 -6.76 12.08 16.03
N GLY A 215 -6.96 12.99 15.08
CA GLY A 215 -6.30 14.29 15.09
C GLY A 215 -7.06 15.33 14.28
N THR A 216 -6.48 16.51 14.15
CA THR A 216 -7.06 17.62 13.39
C THR A 216 -6.09 18.11 12.33
N ILE A 217 -6.56 18.26 11.10
CA ILE A 217 -5.74 18.83 10.01
C ILE A 217 -5.43 20.29 10.36
N THR A 218 -4.16 20.63 10.54
CA THR A 218 -3.74 22.00 10.87
C THR A 218 -3.46 22.83 9.63
N THR A 219 -2.96 22.19 8.57
CA THR A 219 -2.60 22.84 7.32
C THR A 219 -2.85 21.90 6.15
N TRP A 220 -3.29 22.47 5.03
CA TRP A 220 -3.51 21.78 3.77
C TRP A 220 -3.12 22.69 2.61
N ASP A 221 -2.25 22.20 1.73
CA ASP A 221 -1.88 22.87 0.48
C ASP A 221 -2.41 22.04 -0.70
N ASP A 222 -3.49 22.49 -1.34
CA ASP A 222 -4.12 21.77 -2.46
C ASP A 222 -3.25 21.80 -3.73
N ALA A 223 -2.42 22.83 -3.90
CA ALA A 223 -1.55 22.96 -5.07
C ALA A 223 -0.38 21.97 -5.01
N LYS A 224 0.22 21.81 -3.82
CA LYS A 224 1.30 20.83 -3.59
C LYS A 224 0.81 19.45 -3.19
N GLY A 225 -0.46 19.32 -2.77
CA GLY A 225 -1.11 18.05 -2.46
C GLY A 225 -0.65 17.42 -1.15
N TYR A 226 -0.27 18.20 -0.14
CA TYR A 226 0.10 17.68 1.18
C TYR A 226 -0.45 18.53 2.32
N GLY A 227 -0.49 17.95 3.51
CA GLY A 227 -0.87 18.65 4.73
C GLY A 227 -0.28 18.03 5.98
N PHE A 228 -0.67 18.60 7.12
CA PHE A 228 -0.25 18.13 8.43
C PHE A 228 -1.45 17.92 9.35
N ILE A 229 -1.39 16.85 10.14
CA ILE A 229 -2.37 16.50 11.16
C ILE A 229 -1.72 16.70 12.53
N ARG A 230 -2.38 17.44 13.41
CA ARG A 230 -2.00 17.52 14.83
C ARG A 230 -2.61 16.36 15.58
N PHE A 231 -1.78 15.67 16.35
CA PHE A 231 -2.15 14.53 17.18
C PHE A 231 -1.71 14.77 18.64
N GLY A 232 -2.62 14.53 19.59
CA GLY A 232 -2.38 14.75 21.02
C GLY A 232 -2.24 16.22 21.42
N ASP A 233 -1.69 16.43 22.63
CA ASP A 233 -1.44 17.75 23.21
C ASP A 233 -0.08 18.35 22.78
N GLU A 234 0.80 17.53 22.23
CA GLU A 234 2.08 17.95 21.68
C GLU A 234 1.92 18.48 20.25
N SER A 235 2.78 19.43 19.85
CA SER A 235 2.84 20.01 18.51
C SER A 235 3.35 19.05 17.42
N GLN A 236 3.13 17.74 17.59
CA GLN A 236 3.51 16.73 16.62
C GLN A 236 2.61 16.84 15.38
N ASN A 237 3.14 17.53 14.37
CA ASN A 237 2.55 17.66 13.05
C ASN A 237 2.93 16.43 12.21
N ILE A 238 1.95 15.58 11.98
CA ILE A 238 2.10 14.35 11.21
C ILE A 238 1.84 14.67 9.74
N PHE A 239 2.85 14.45 8.92
CA PHE A 239 2.76 14.67 7.49
C PHE A 239 1.81 13.65 6.84
N PHE A 240 1.02 14.11 5.86
CA PHE A 240 0.29 13.24 4.95
C PHE A 240 0.19 13.85 3.55
N HIS A 241 0.24 13.00 2.53
CA HIS A 241 0.05 13.38 1.14
C HIS A 241 -1.41 13.16 0.72
N ILE A 242 -1.89 13.80 -0.36
CA ILE A 242 -3.25 13.64 -0.89
C ILE A 242 -3.58 12.16 -1.16
N SER A 243 -2.58 11.36 -1.54
CA SER A 243 -2.74 9.93 -1.80
C SER A 243 -3.06 9.10 -0.55
N ALA A 244 -2.80 9.63 0.64
CA ALA A 244 -3.19 9.01 1.91
C ALA A 244 -4.64 9.35 2.30
N TYR A 245 -5.23 10.42 1.74
CA TYR A 245 -6.61 10.80 2.02
C TYR A 245 -7.58 9.92 1.24
N HIS A 246 -8.39 9.12 1.95
CA HIS A 246 -9.16 8.03 1.37
C HIS A 246 -10.54 8.50 0.83
N TYR A 247 -10.59 9.65 0.15
CA TYR A 247 -11.79 10.20 -0.49
C TYR A 247 -11.46 10.73 -1.89
N ASN A 248 -12.37 10.55 -2.83
CA ASN A 248 -12.20 11.00 -4.23
C ASN A 248 -12.91 12.33 -4.53
N THR A 249 -14.02 12.57 -3.84
CA THR A 249 -14.97 13.65 -4.14
C THR A 249 -14.72 14.90 -3.30
N CYS A 250 -14.04 14.75 -2.18
CA CYS A 250 -13.72 15.84 -1.27
C CYS A 250 -12.21 15.97 -1.09
N ARG A 251 -11.78 17.20 -0.84
CA ARG A 251 -10.40 17.51 -0.43
C ARG A 251 -10.31 17.64 1.09
N PRO A 252 -9.13 17.40 1.69
CA PRO A 252 -8.87 17.71 3.09
C PRO A 252 -9.10 19.19 3.36
N GLN A 253 -9.61 19.52 4.56
CA GLN A 253 -9.82 20.89 4.98
C GLN A 253 -9.09 21.16 6.30
N THR A 254 -8.50 22.34 6.42
CA THR A 254 -7.92 22.81 7.69
C THR A 254 -9.01 22.90 8.77
N GLY A 255 -8.69 22.44 9.98
CA GLY A 255 -9.62 22.33 11.11
C GLY A 255 -10.44 21.04 11.13
N GLN A 256 -10.38 20.21 10.09
CA GLN A 256 -11.15 18.97 10.02
C GLN A 256 -10.56 17.89 10.93
N ARG A 257 -11.44 17.21 11.69
CA ARG A 257 -11.08 16.04 12.49
C ARG A 257 -11.02 14.78 11.63
N VAL A 258 -9.94 14.01 11.79
CA VAL A 258 -9.63 12.83 10.99
C VAL A 258 -9.14 11.68 11.87
N SER A 259 -9.35 10.45 11.40
CA SER A 259 -8.76 9.23 11.95
C SER A 259 -7.75 8.67 10.95
N PHE A 260 -6.60 8.21 11.43
CA PHE A 260 -5.50 7.78 10.57
C PHE A 260 -4.58 6.77 11.28
N TYR A 261 -3.70 6.12 10.53
CA TYR A 261 -2.59 5.34 11.09
C TYR A 261 -1.30 5.66 10.35
N CYS A 262 -0.17 5.49 11.04
CA CYS A 262 1.16 5.77 10.52
C CYS A 262 1.87 4.52 10.01
N ASN A 263 2.84 4.72 9.13
CA ASN A 263 3.77 3.67 8.77
C ASN A 263 4.63 3.27 9.97
N ARG A 264 5.19 2.06 9.90
CA ARG A 264 6.22 1.62 10.84
C ARG A 264 7.40 2.58 10.79
N PRO A 265 8.07 2.80 11.93
CA PRO A 265 9.27 3.63 11.96
C PRO A 265 10.37 2.96 11.13
N ILE A 266 10.94 3.71 10.20
CA ILE A 266 12.07 3.29 9.38
C ILE A 266 13.24 4.17 9.81
N GLU A 267 14.40 3.56 10.05
CA GLU A 267 15.59 4.28 10.51
C GLU A 267 15.94 5.42 9.53
N GLY A 268 16.07 6.63 10.06
CA GLY A 268 16.34 7.84 9.28
C GLY A 268 15.14 8.52 8.61
N ASN A 269 13.92 7.95 8.67
CA ASN A 269 12.74 8.56 8.06
C ASN A 269 11.63 8.87 9.09
N ARG A 270 10.94 10.01 8.93
CA ARG A 270 9.82 10.38 9.81
C ARG A 270 8.60 9.55 9.49
N GLN A 271 7.84 9.18 10.53
CA GLN A 271 6.55 8.55 10.35
C GLN A 271 5.56 9.53 9.70
N GLN A 272 4.74 9.00 8.80
CA GLN A 272 3.72 9.74 8.06
C GLN A 272 2.41 8.98 8.10
N ALA A 273 1.29 9.69 7.98
CA ALA A 273 -0.01 9.05 7.89
C ALA A 273 -0.11 8.32 6.54
N VAL A 274 -0.33 7.01 6.60
CA VAL A 274 -0.45 6.14 5.41
C VAL A 274 -1.86 6.22 4.86
N LYS A 275 -2.84 6.34 5.76
CA LYS A 275 -4.25 6.42 5.39
C LYS A 275 -5.00 7.30 6.36
N VAL A 276 -5.81 8.20 5.81
CA VAL A 276 -6.54 9.24 6.53
C VAL A 276 -7.99 9.20 6.09
N VAL A 277 -8.90 9.07 7.06
CA VAL A 277 -10.35 9.16 6.89
C VAL A 277 -10.92 10.25 7.81
N ARG A 278 -12.17 10.65 7.61
CA ARG A 278 -12.86 11.55 8.55
C ARG A 278 -13.16 10.82 9.85
N LEU A 279 -13.21 11.56 10.95
CA LEU A 279 -13.67 11.01 12.23
C LEU A 279 -15.08 10.42 12.07
N GLY A 280 -15.27 9.15 12.43
CA GLY A 280 -16.50 8.38 12.24
C GLY A 280 -16.47 7.39 11.06
N ASP A 281 -15.61 7.61 10.07
CA ASP A 281 -15.47 6.74 8.88
C ASP A 281 -14.37 5.67 9.06
N GLU A 282 -14.07 5.28 10.29
CA GLU A 282 -12.93 4.42 10.66
C GLU A 282 -13.01 3.01 10.05
N ALA A 283 -14.22 2.52 9.76
CA ALA A 283 -14.43 1.26 9.06
C ALA A 283 -13.69 1.20 7.71
N PHE A 284 -13.54 2.36 7.05
CA PHE A 284 -12.91 2.48 5.73
C PHE A 284 -11.39 2.56 5.79
N LEU A 285 -10.76 2.66 6.97
CA LEU A 285 -9.30 2.58 7.10
C LEU A 285 -8.75 1.24 6.59
N PHE A 286 -9.56 0.20 6.63
CA PHE A 286 -9.17 -1.15 6.21
C PHE A 286 -9.69 -1.53 4.81
N ASP A 287 -10.39 -0.63 4.13
CA ASP A 287 -10.97 -0.87 2.81
C ASP A 287 -10.09 -0.41 1.64
N GLU A 288 -10.14 -1.11 0.51
CA GLU A 288 -9.52 -0.59 -0.71
C GLU A 288 -10.33 0.56 -1.33
N LEU A 289 -11.65 0.57 -1.13
CA LEU A 289 -12.56 1.54 -1.75
C LEU A 289 -12.82 2.74 -0.83
N PRO A 290 -12.76 3.97 -1.35
CA PRO A 290 -13.16 5.19 -0.63
C PRO A 290 -14.63 5.18 -0.19
N PRO A 291 -14.99 5.83 0.93
CA PRO A 291 -16.38 5.92 1.38
C PRO A 291 -17.31 6.59 0.37
N ASP A 292 -16.75 7.53 -0.41
CA ASP A 292 -17.45 8.30 -1.42
C ASP A 292 -17.37 7.69 -2.83
N TYR A 293 -16.94 6.43 -2.96
CA TYR A 293 -16.76 5.76 -4.24
C TYR A 293 -18.04 5.77 -5.11
N ASN A 294 -19.20 5.52 -4.50
CA ASN A 294 -20.48 5.50 -5.21
C ASN A 294 -21.14 6.88 -5.34
N ARG A 295 -20.54 7.94 -4.78
CA ARG A 295 -21.06 9.30 -4.94
C ARG A 295 -20.59 9.86 -6.29
N LEU A 296 -21.51 9.91 -7.25
CA LEU A 296 -21.32 10.63 -8.50
C LEU A 296 -21.12 12.13 -8.19
N ASN A 297 -19.86 12.57 -8.13
CA ASN A 297 -19.51 14.00 -7.98
C ASN A 297 -19.68 14.73 -9.31
N ILE A 298 -20.94 14.85 -9.75
CA ILE A 298 -21.33 15.57 -10.96
C ILE A 298 -21.33 17.05 -10.63
N ASP A 299 -20.58 17.82 -11.39
CA ASP A 299 -20.64 19.28 -11.32
C ASP A 299 -21.91 19.75 -12.02
N MET A 300 -23.01 19.82 -11.26
CA MET A 300 -24.35 20.11 -11.82
C MET A 300 -24.38 21.45 -12.56
N GLN A 301 -23.68 22.46 -12.07
CA GLN A 301 -23.62 23.77 -12.72
C GLN A 301 -22.90 23.68 -14.07
N ALA A 302 -21.70 23.10 -14.11
CA ALA A 302 -20.97 22.91 -15.35
C ALA A 302 -21.73 22.02 -16.34
N LEU A 303 -22.41 20.98 -15.85
CA LEU A 303 -23.24 20.10 -16.67
C LEU A 303 -24.39 20.85 -17.32
N LEU A 304 -25.14 21.65 -16.54
CA LEU A 304 -26.26 22.44 -17.05
C LEU A 304 -25.80 23.46 -18.09
N ILE A 305 -24.76 24.25 -17.78
CA ILE A 305 -24.22 25.24 -18.71
C ILE A 305 -23.77 24.58 -20.03
N ASN A 306 -23.02 23.49 -19.94
CA ASN A 306 -22.55 22.76 -21.13
C ASN A 306 -23.70 22.14 -21.93
N SER A 307 -24.74 21.65 -21.25
CA SER A 307 -25.93 21.11 -21.90
C SER A 307 -26.71 22.20 -22.64
N VAL A 308 -26.85 23.38 -22.05
CA VAL A 308 -27.48 24.53 -22.72
C VAL A 308 -26.69 24.95 -23.95
N ILE A 309 -25.36 25.06 -23.87
CA ILE A 309 -24.51 25.39 -25.03
C ILE A 309 -24.68 24.36 -26.15
N ALA A 310 -24.67 23.07 -25.81
CA ALA A 310 -24.86 21.98 -26.77
C ALA A 310 -26.24 22.06 -27.45
N VAL A 311 -27.31 22.28 -26.67
CA VAL A 311 -28.69 22.38 -27.18
C VAL A 311 -28.87 23.61 -28.06
N VAL A 312 -28.33 24.77 -27.68
CA VAL A 312 -28.40 25.99 -28.50
C VAL A 312 -27.72 25.77 -29.84
N PHE A 313 -26.51 25.20 -29.85
CA PHE A 313 -25.81 24.91 -31.09
C PHE A 313 -26.58 23.92 -31.98
N LEU A 314 -27.06 22.80 -31.42
CA LEU A 314 -27.82 21.80 -32.18
C LEU A 314 -29.14 22.37 -32.73
N THR A 315 -29.80 23.26 -31.97
CA THR A 315 -31.00 23.96 -32.44
C THR A 315 -30.69 24.88 -33.63
N VAL A 316 -29.60 25.65 -33.55
CA VAL A 316 -29.17 26.51 -34.67
C VAL A 316 -28.87 25.67 -35.91
N VAL A 317 -28.15 24.55 -35.77
CA VAL A 317 -27.88 23.63 -36.88
C VAL A 317 -29.17 23.03 -37.44
N ALA A 318 -30.12 22.64 -36.59
CA ALA A 318 -31.41 22.06 -37.01
C ALA A 318 -32.26 23.05 -37.84
N VAL A 319 -32.28 24.33 -37.43
CA VAL A 319 -32.99 25.38 -38.18
C VAL A 319 -32.38 25.58 -39.57
N LEU A 320 -31.08 25.36 -39.73
CA LEU A 320 -30.36 25.57 -40.99
C LEU A 320 -30.34 24.30 -41.88
N SER A 321 -30.21 23.11 -41.30
CA SER A 321 -30.21 21.83 -42.03
C SER A 321 -30.54 20.63 -41.12
N ASN A 322 -31.65 19.95 -41.40
CA ASN A 322 -32.09 18.76 -40.67
C ASN A 322 -31.10 17.59 -40.81
N LYS A 323 -30.49 17.43 -41.99
CA LYS A 323 -29.52 16.34 -42.26
C LYS A 323 -28.24 16.51 -41.46
N LEU A 324 -27.70 17.73 -41.40
CA LEU A 324 -26.54 18.03 -40.56
C LEU A 324 -26.87 17.82 -39.08
N PHE A 325 -28.06 18.21 -38.63
CA PHE A 325 -28.50 17.95 -37.26
C PHE A 325 -28.42 16.46 -36.88
N PHE A 326 -28.95 15.55 -37.70
CA PHE A 326 -28.88 14.11 -37.41
C PHE A 326 -27.42 13.58 -37.36
N ILE A 327 -26.54 14.07 -38.24
CA ILE A 327 -25.11 13.73 -38.22
C ILE A 327 -24.48 14.18 -36.90
N TYR A 328 -24.72 15.44 -36.50
CA TYR A 328 -24.20 15.99 -35.23
C TYR A 328 -24.70 15.21 -34.02
N VAL A 329 -25.98 14.83 -33.98
CA VAL A 329 -26.55 14.03 -32.88
C VAL A 329 -25.88 12.65 -32.82
N LEU A 330 -25.75 11.95 -33.95
CA LEU A 330 -25.15 10.62 -34.00
C LEU A 330 -23.68 10.62 -33.51
N ILE A 331 -22.87 11.56 -34.02
CA ILE A 331 -21.47 11.68 -33.62
C ILE A 331 -21.35 12.15 -32.17
N SER A 332 -22.28 12.99 -31.68
CA SER A 332 -22.32 13.43 -30.28
C SER A 332 -22.61 12.28 -29.31
N ILE A 333 -23.54 11.38 -29.65
CA ILE A 333 -23.82 10.18 -28.86
C ILE A 333 -22.58 9.27 -28.82
N ALA A 334 -21.95 9.03 -29.97
CA ALA A 334 -20.73 8.23 -30.05
C ALA A 334 -19.59 8.84 -29.21
N ALA A 335 -19.38 10.16 -29.29
CA ALA A 335 -18.41 10.87 -28.47
C ALA A 335 -18.71 10.74 -26.97
N PHE A 336 -19.98 10.90 -26.56
CA PHE A 336 -20.38 10.75 -25.16
C PHE A 336 -20.04 9.35 -24.61
N ILE A 337 -20.36 8.29 -25.36
CA ILE A 337 -20.06 6.90 -24.98
C ILE A 337 -18.55 6.67 -24.88
N LEU A 338 -17.76 7.19 -25.81
CA LEU A 338 -16.29 7.07 -25.75
C LEU A 338 -15.70 7.72 -24.49
N TYR A 339 -16.21 8.88 -24.09
CA TYR A 339 -15.78 9.54 -22.85
C TYR A 339 -16.21 8.75 -21.60
N GLN A 340 -17.38 8.10 -21.63
CA GLN A 340 -17.82 7.21 -20.56
C GLN A 340 -16.90 6.00 -20.43
N GLN A 341 -16.56 5.36 -21.55
CA GLN A 341 -15.66 4.20 -21.59
C GLN A 341 -14.25 4.58 -21.11
N ASP A 342 -13.69 5.72 -21.55
CA ASP A 342 -12.37 6.16 -21.09
C ASP A 342 -12.34 6.41 -19.58
N LYS A 343 -13.44 6.91 -18.99
CA LYS A 343 -13.56 7.01 -17.53
C LYS A 343 -13.55 5.64 -16.86
N GLN A 344 -14.30 4.67 -17.39
CA GLN A 344 -14.35 3.31 -16.84
C GLN A 344 -12.97 2.63 -16.92
N THR A 345 -12.26 2.73 -18.04
CA THR A 345 -10.91 2.20 -18.19
C THR A 345 -9.88 2.93 -17.33
N ALA A 346 -10.01 4.26 -17.15
CA ALA A 346 -9.18 5.02 -16.20
C ALA A 346 -9.42 4.56 -14.75
N MET A 347 -10.66 4.21 -14.39
CA MET A 347 -11.02 3.68 -13.08
C MET A 347 -10.50 2.25 -12.86
N GLU A 348 -10.54 1.39 -13.88
CA GLU A 348 -9.97 0.04 -13.82
C GLU A 348 -8.44 0.04 -13.82
N SER A 349 -7.81 0.97 -14.54
CA SER A 349 -6.36 1.15 -14.50
C SER A 349 -5.89 1.69 -13.15
N ALA A 350 -6.64 2.56 -12.46
CA ALA A 350 -6.35 2.92 -11.06
C ALA A 350 -6.38 1.70 -10.11
N ARG A 351 -7.24 0.69 -10.38
CA ARG A 351 -7.25 -0.60 -9.67
C ARG A 351 -6.03 -1.48 -10.03
N LYS A 352 -5.52 -1.43 -11.27
CA LYS A 352 -4.36 -2.23 -11.73
C LYS A 352 -2.99 -1.57 -11.50
N ILE A 353 -2.89 -0.24 -11.46
CA ILE A 353 -1.62 0.49 -11.22
C ILE A 353 -1.09 0.24 -9.81
N ARG A 354 -1.94 -0.15 -8.85
CA ARG A 354 -1.51 -0.66 -7.53
C ARG A 354 -1.01 -2.12 -7.56
N ARG A 355 -1.26 -2.88 -8.63
CA ARG A 355 -0.95 -4.32 -8.77
C ARG A 355 0.38 -4.62 -9.48
N LYS A 356 0.86 -3.76 -10.38
CA LYS A 356 2.15 -3.92 -11.09
C LYS A 356 2.44 -2.62 -11.83
N ASN A 357 3.72 -2.25 -11.97
CA ASN A 357 4.18 -1.16 -12.84
C ASN A 357 3.92 -1.46 -14.33
N GLU A 358 2.66 -1.58 -14.73
CA GLU A 358 2.26 -1.86 -16.10
C GLU A 358 1.21 -0.83 -16.55
N TYR A 359 1.66 0.07 -17.44
CA TYR A 359 0.83 1.06 -18.10
C TYR A 359 0.11 0.37 -19.27
N GLN A 360 -1.21 0.19 -19.21
CA GLN A 360 -1.96 -0.30 -20.37
C GLN A 360 -3.25 0.47 -20.66
N ASN A 361 -3.37 0.82 -21.95
CA ASN A 361 -4.46 1.38 -22.75
C ASN A 361 -5.41 2.37 -22.07
N ARG A 362 -4.94 3.62 -21.93
CA ARG A 362 -5.82 4.79 -22.02
C ARG A 362 -6.17 5.04 -23.49
N ILE A 363 -7.39 5.49 -23.78
CA ILE A 363 -7.71 5.93 -25.14
C ILE A 363 -6.78 7.12 -25.46
N PRO A 364 -5.99 7.08 -26.56
CA PRO A 364 -5.10 8.17 -26.91
C PRO A 364 -5.91 9.46 -27.09
N GLU A 365 -5.42 10.58 -26.54
CA GLU A 365 -6.11 11.87 -26.54
C GLU A 365 -6.53 12.31 -27.95
N ASN A 366 -5.73 11.94 -28.95
CA ASN A 366 -5.98 12.20 -30.35
C ASN A 366 -7.31 11.62 -30.84
N LYS A 367 -7.75 10.45 -30.34
CA LYS A 367 -9.06 9.87 -30.72
C LYS A 367 -10.21 10.71 -30.18
N LEU A 368 -10.11 11.22 -28.95
CA LEU A 368 -11.13 12.06 -28.34
C LEU A 368 -11.26 13.41 -29.05
N HIS A 369 -10.12 13.99 -29.44
CA HIS A 369 -10.10 15.22 -30.23
C HIS A 369 -10.61 15.01 -31.67
N ALA A 370 -10.32 13.86 -32.30
CA ALA A 370 -10.83 13.54 -33.64
C ALA A 370 -12.37 13.48 -33.69
N PHE A 371 -13.01 12.81 -32.72
CA PHE A 371 -14.48 12.81 -32.63
C PHE A 371 -15.06 14.19 -32.35
N SER A 372 -14.36 15.02 -31.56
CA SER A 372 -14.78 16.41 -31.32
C SER A 372 -14.73 17.23 -32.61
N LEU A 373 -13.67 17.06 -33.40
CA LEU A 373 -13.48 17.73 -34.69
C LEU A 373 -14.51 17.31 -35.75
N LEU A 374 -14.96 16.04 -35.75
CA LEU A 374 -15.96 15.52 -36.68
C LEU A 374 -17.40 15.97 -36.36
N GLY A 375 -17.62 16.69 -35.26
CA GLY A 375 -18.95 17.19 -34.86
C GLY A 375 -19.50 16.56 -33.59
N GLY A 376 -18.77 15.67 -32.93
CA GLY A 376 -19.16 15.09 -31.63
C GLY A 376 -18.90 16.01 -30.43
N TRP A 377 -18.39 17.22 -30.67
CA TRP A 377 -18.01 18.13 -29.59
C TRP A 377 -19.17 18.51 -28.64
N PRO A 378 -20.46 18.61 -29.04
CA PRO A 378 -21.55 18.87 -28.09
C PRO A 378 -21.69 17.74 -27.07
N GLY A 379 -21.69 16.48 -27.53
CA GLY A 379 -21.70 15.31 -26.66
C GLY A 379 -20.44 15.20 -25.79
N ALA A 380 -19.27 15.51 -26.36
CA ALA A 380 -18.01 15.54 -25.61
C ALA A 380 -18.00 16.66 -24.55
N LEU A 381 -18.60 17.82 -24.80
CA LEU A 381 -18.69 18.93 -23.85
C LEU A 381 -19.54 18.56 -22.63
N VAL A 382 -20.68 17.91 -22.86
CA VAL A 382 -21.54 17.37 -21.79
C VAL A 382 -20.83 16.24 -21.04
N ALA A 383 -20.20 15.30 -21.76
CA ALA A 383 -19.48 14.19 -21.17
C ALA A 383 -18.31 14.65 -20.29
N ARG A 384 -17.55 15.67 -20.71
CA ARG A 384 -16.46 16.26 -19.92
C ARG A 384 -16.94 16.80 -18.58
N ALA A 385 -18.11 17.44 -18.54
CA ALA A 385 -18.72 17.92 -17.29
C ALA A 385 -19.30 16.78 -16.44
N ALA A 386 -20.06 15.86 -17.05
CA ALA A 386 -20.65 14.72 -16.38
C ALA A 386 -19.60 13.79 -15.73
N PHE A 387 -18.46 13.62 -16.40
CA PHE A 387 -17.42 12.69 -15.99
C PHE A 387 -16.23 13.35 -15.30
N ARG A 388 -16.16 14.69 -15.24
CA ARG A 388 -14.98 15.47 -14.82
C ARG A 388 -13.69 15.01 -15.52
N HIS A 389 -13.84 14.58 -16.76
CA HIS A 389 -12.75 14.01 -17.53
C HIS A 389 -11.87 15.13 -18.12
N LYS A 390 -10.65 15.29 -17.60
CA LYS A 390 -9.63 16.25 -18.08
C LYS A 390 -10.16 17.69 -18.20
N THR A 391 -10.89 18.16 -17.19
CA THR A 391 -11.41 19.54 -17.12
C THR A 391 -10.38 20.56 -16.66
N LYS A 392 -9.33 20.14 -15.95
CA LYS A 392 -8.27 21.02 -15.41
C LYS A 392 -6.91 20.89 -16.12
N LYS A 393 -6.71 19.90 -16.98
CA LYS A 393 -5.44 19.73 -17.71
C LYS A 393 -5.37 20.73 -18.86
N VAL A 394 -4.62 21.80 -18.66
CA VAL A 394 -4.47 22.93 -19.61
C VAL A 394 -4.29 22.49 -21.07
N PRO A 395 -3.36 21.60 -21.44
CA PRO A 395 -3.14 21.25 -22.84
C PRO A 395 -4.36 20.55 -23.48
N PHE A 396 -5.03 19.65 -22.75
CA PHE A 396 -6.22 18.95 -23.26
C PHE A 396 -7.40 19.90 -23.47
N VAL A 397 -7.59 20.86 -22.55
CA VAL A 397 -8.66 21.85 -22.64
C VAL A 397 -8.45 22.78 -23.84
N GLN A 398 -7.21 23.22 -24.07
CA GLN A 398 -6.86 24.07 -25.21
C GLN A 398 -7.08 23.36 -26.55
N ILE A 399 -6.59 22.13 -26.70
CA ILE A 399 -6.75 21.36 -27.93
C ILE A 399 -8.24 21.07 -28.20
N PHE A 400 -9.02 20.78 -27.16
CA PHE A 400 -10.47 20.60 -27.30
C PHE A 400 -11.15 21.86 -27.88
N TRP A 401 -10.90 23.04 -27.30
CA TRP A 401 -11.52 24.27 -27.79
C TRP A 401 -11.05 24.64 -29.20
N LEU A 402 -9.81 24.33 -29.55
CA LEU A 402 -9.32 24.45 -30.92
C LEU A 402 -10.12 23.55 -31.88
N THR A 403 -10.37 22.29 -31.53
CA THR A 403 -11.19 21.40 -32.37
C THR A 403 -12.63 21.87 -32.52
N VAL A 404 -13.22 22.45 -31.47
CA VAL A 404 -14.55 23.08 -31.53
C VAL A 404 -14.55 24.25 -32.50
N ALA A 405 -13.59 25.17 -32.37
CA ALA A 405 -13.49 26.35 -33.22
C ALA A 405 -13.34 25.97 -34.71
N ILE A 406 -12.49 24.98 -35.01
CA ILE A 406 -12.31 24.49 -36.39
C ILE A 406 -13.61 23.86 -36.91
N ASN A 407 -14.28 23.01 -36.13
CA ASN A 407 -15.54 22.39 -36.54
C ASN A 407 -16.64 23.43 -36.80
N VAL A 408 -16.78 24.43 -35.92
CA VAL A 408 -17.74 25.53 -36.10
C VAL A 408 -17.42 26.34 -37.36
N ALA A 409 -16.15 26.63 -37.63
CA ALA A 409 -15.74 27.34 -38.85
C ALA A 409 -16.04 26.54 -40.12
N ILE A 410 -15.79 25.22 -40.13
CA ILE A 410 -16.14 24.33 -41.24
C ILE A 410 -17.65 24.31 -41.45
N THR A 411 -18.42 24.23 -40.37
CA THR A 411 -19.90 24.21 -40.43
C THR A 411 -20.45 25.52 -40.99
N TYR A 412 -19.92 26.64 -40.52
CA TYR A 412 -20.26 27.97 -41.02
C TYR A 412 -19.94 28.11 -42.52
N ALA A 413 -18.75 27.67 -42.95
CA ALA A 413 -18.35 27.67 -44.35
C ALA A 413 -19.25 26.76 -45.21
N LEU A 414 -19.61 25.57 -44.73
CA LEU A 414 -20.54 24.66 -45.42
C LEU A 414 -21.94 25.29 -45.58
N LEU A 415 -22.40 26.01 -44.56
CA LEU A 415 -23.74 26.62 -44.57
C LEU A 415 -23.81 27.89 -45.43
N ILE A 416 -22.74 28.68 -45.52
CA ILE A 416 -22.75 29.98 -46.22
C ILE A 416 -22.16 29.89 -47.64
N HIS A 417 -21.02 29.22 -47.83
CA HIS A 417 -20.34 29.19 -49.12
C HIS A 417 -20.82 28.08 -50.06
N TYR A 418 -21.43 27.03 -49.53
CA TYR A 418 -21.84 25.85 -50.30
C TYR A 418 -23.35 25.73 -50.47
N ALA A 419 -24.13 26.73 -50.05
CA ALA A 419 -25.56 26.81 -50.33
C ALA A 419 -25.88 26.92 -51.84
N ASP A 420 -24.90 27.34 -52.65
CA ASP A 420 -25.08 27.59 -54.09
C ASP A 420 -24.37 26.56 -55.01
N ASN A 421 -23.68 25.56 -54.43
CA ASN A 421 -22.99 24.50 -55.18
C ASN A 421 -23.89 23.25 -55.39
N PRO A 422 -23.92 22.65 -56.60
CA PRO A 422 -24.83 21.54 -56.92
C PRO A 422 -24.53 20.23 -56.16
N LEU A 423 -23.28 20.02 -55.71
CA LEU A 423 -22.87 18.84 -54.94
C LEU A 423 -23.41 18.84 -53.50
N THR A 424 -23.71 20.01 -52.94
CA THR A 424 -24.17 20.20 -51.55
C THR A 424 -25.66 20.48 -51.46
N ASN A 425 -26.39 20.47 -52.57
CA ASN A 425 -27.86 20.53 -52.59
C ASN A 425 -28.51 19.40 -51.77
N PHE A 426 -27.83 18.27 -51.61
CA PHE A 426 -28.27 17.21 -50.69
C PHE A 426 -28.35 17.69 -49.23
N LEU A 427 -27.61 18.71 -48.79
CA LEU A 427 -27.65 19.22 -47.41
C LEU A 427 -28.76 20.25 -47.17
N LYS A 428 -29.36 20.81 -48.23
CA LYS A 428 -30.62 21.56 -48.12
C LYS A 428 -31.74 20.60 -47.70
N ASN A 429 -32.69 21.13 -46.93
CA ASN A 429 -33.82 20.38 -46.40
C ASN A 429 -34.63 19.72 -47.51
#